data_AF-A0A6M5J6D0-F1
#
_entry.id   AF-A0A6M5J6D0-F1
#
_cell.length_a   1.000
_cell.length_b   1.000
_cell.length_c   1.000
_cell.angle_alpha   90.00
_cell.angle_beta   90.00
_cell.angle_gamma   90.00
#
_symmetry.space_group_name_H-M   'P 1'
#
loop_
_entity.id
_entity.type
_entity.pdbx_description
1 polymer ?
#
loop_
_entity_poly.entity_id
_entity_poly.type
_entity_poly.pdbx_seq_one_letter_code
_entity_poly.pdbx_strand_id
1 'polypeptide(L)'
;MRQLRNHGGDVLARVARGETLTVTSDGAEVAELRPLPRRTLSTSELIERRRMLPAVDTDLIRSEIDELIDPTLRARTLESWSTPRP
;
A
#
# COMPACT_ATOMS: atom_id res chain seq x y z
N MET A 1 2.42 -15.28 27.69
CA MET A 1 3.45 -15.81 26.73
C MET A 1 2.94 -16.59 25.49
N ARG A 2 1.65 -16.60 25.10
CA ARG A 2 1.13 -17.58 24.09
C ARG A 2 0.73 -17.02 22.70
N GLN A 3 0.71 -15.70 22.48
CA GLN A 3 0.15 -15.12 21.25
C GLN A 3 1.10 -15.20 20.02
N LEU A 4 2.40 -14.94 20.18
CA LEU A 4 3.36 -15.02 19.07
C LEU A 4 3.55 -16.44 18.53
N ARG A 5 3.40 -17.46 19.39
CA ARG A 5 3.57 -18.86 18.99
C ARG A 5 2.41 -19.39 18.14
N ASN A 6 1.25 -18.74 18.20
CA ASN A 6 0.05 -19.16 17.45
C ASN A 6 -0.31 -18.23 16.28
N HIS A 7 0.17 -16.98 16.27
CA HIS A 7 -0.16 -15.97 15.24
C HIS A 7 1.08 -15.26 14.66
N GLY A 8 2.26 -15.89 14.72
CA GLY A 8 3.50 -15.28 14.23
C GLY A 8 3.43 -14.85 12.76
N GLY A 9 2.71 -15.61 11.92
CA GLY A 9 2.48 -15.26 10.52
C GLY A 9 1.74 -13.93 10.35
N ASP A 10 0.68 -13.71 11.13
CA ASP A 10 -0.12 -12.48 11.05
C ASP A 10 0.64 -11.26 11.56
N VAL A 11 1.46 -11.44 12.60
CA VAL A 11 2.35 -10.39 13.12
C VAL A 11 3.37 -9.99 12.07
N LEU A 12 4.04 -10.95 11.43
CA LEU A 12 5.00 -10.67 10.36
C LEU A 12 4.33 -10.04 9.13
N ALA A 13 3.11 -10.46 8.78
CA ALA A 13 2.35 -9.85 7.69
C ALA A 13 1.97 -8.39 7.97
N ARG A 14 1.62 -8.05 9.21
CA ARG A 14 1.38 -6.67 9.66
C ARG A 14 2.65 -5.82 9.58
N VAL A 15 3.76 -6.32 10.08
CA VAL A 15 5.06 -5.64 10.00
C VAL A 15 5.51 -5.46 8.54
N ALA A 16 5.29 -6.47 7.69
CA ALA A 16 5.58 -6.37 6.26
C ALA A 16 4.74 -5.30 5.54
N ARG A 17 3.56 -4.95 6.07
CA ARG A 17 2.71 -3.86 5.58
C ARG A 17 3.10 -2.47 6.10
N GLY A 18 4.10 -2.37 6.97
CA GLY A 18 4.60 -1.10 7.49
C GLY A 18 4.29 -0.83 8.96
N GLU A 19 3.68 -1.77 9.68
CA GLU A 19 3.35 -1.59 11.09
C GLU A 19 4.53 -1.88 12.01
N THR A 20 4.71 -1.07 13.07
CA THR A 20 5.67 -1.33 14.14
C THR A 20 4.93 -1.90 15.35
N LEU A 21 5.43 -2.99 15.91
CA LEU A 21 4.79 -3.74 16.99
C LEU A 21 5.76 -3.97 18.16
N THR A 22 5.31 -3.68 19.37
CA THR A 22 6.05 -4.01 20.61
C THR A 22 5.75 -5.44 21.04
N VAL A 23 6.80 -6.20 21.31
CA VAL A 23 6.72 -7.56 21.86
C VAL A 23 6.82 -7.47 23.37
N THR A 24 5.82 -8.02 24.05
CA THR A 24 5.78 -8.13 25.51
C THR A 24 5.87 -9.59 25.97
N SER A 25 6.67 -9.83 27.01
CA SER A 25 6.73 -11.11 27.73
C SER A 25 6.45 -10.85 29.20
N ASP A 26 5.48 -11.56 29.76
CA ASP A 26 5.08 -11.47 31.17
C ASP A 26 4.84 -10.02 31.66
N GLY A 27 4.24 -9.20 30.80
CA GLY A 27 3.91 -7.80 31.10
C GLY A 27 5.06 -6.82 30.91
N ALA A 28 6.28 -7.30 30.63
CA ALA A 28 7.43 -6.47 30.31
C ALA A 28 7.65 -6.37 28.80
N GLU A 29 8.01 -5.19 28.32
CA GLU A 29 8.45 -5.00 26.93
C GLU A 29 9.84 -5.61 26.73
N VAL A 30 9.99 -6.46 25.72
CA VAL A 30 11.24 -7.21 25.48
C VAL A 30 11.85 -6.93 24.12
N ALA A 31 11.07 -6.51 23.12
CA ALA A 31 11.58 -6.18 21.79
C ALA A 31 10.59 -5.32 21.00
N GLU A 32 11.07 -4.76 19.89
CA GLU A 32 10.26 -4.09 18.87
C GLU A 32 10.47 -4.80 17.53
N LEU A 33 9.38 -5.11 16.83
CA LEU A 33 9.40 -5.48 15.43
C LEU A 33 9.02 -4.27 14.60
N ARG A 34 9.93 -3.89 13.70
CA ARG A 34 9.72 -2.80 12.76
C ARG A 34 9.96 -3.26 11.31
N PRO A 35 9.25 -2.68 10.33
CA PRO A 35 9.49 -2.96 8.94
C PRO A 35 10.92 -2.56 8.56
N LEU A 36 11.57 -3.39 7.74
CA LEU A 36 12.83 -2.96 7.14
C LEU A 36 12.55 -1.89 6.08
N PRO A 37 13.41 -0.85 5.98
CA PRO A 37 13.31 0.13 4.92
C PRO A 37 13.33 -0.57 3.57
N ARG A 38 12.25 -0.43 2.79
CA ARG A 38 12.25 -0.90 1.40
C ARG A 38 13.20 0.01 0.63
N ARG A 39 14.08 -0.58 -0.19
CA ARG A 39 14.91 0.21 -1.10
C ARG A 39 13.98 1.00 -2.00
N THR A 40 13.96 2.32 -1.82
CA THR A 40 13.31 3.22 -2.77
C THR A 40 14.19 3.30 -4.01
N LEU A 41 13.56 3.29 -5.18
CA LEU A 41 14.29 3.58 -6.42
C LEU A 41 14.67 5.05 -6.39
N SER A 42 15.93 5.34 -6.70
CA SER A 42 16.36 6.71 -6.96
C SER A 42 15.66 7.28 -8.19
N THR A 43 15.59 8.60 -8.30
CA THR A 43 15.02 9.28 -9.46
C THR A 43 15.69 8.84 -10.76
N SER A 44 17.01 8.65 -10.76
CA SER A 44 17.75 8.14 -11.92
C SER A 44 17.34 6.72 -12.30
N GLU A 45 17.20 5.81 -11.34
CA GLU A 45 16.71 4.45 -11.61
C GLU A 45 15.29 4.43 -12.15
N LEU A 46 14.42 5.33 -11.67
CA LEU A 46 13.07 5.49 -12.21
C LEU A 46 13.08 5.98 -13.65
N ILE A 47 13.95 6.95 -13.97
CA ILE A 47 14.10 7.48 -15.33
C ILE A 47 14.61 6.39 -16.27
N GLU A 48 15.67 5.65 -15.91
CA GLU A 48 16.21 4.58 -16.76
C GLU A 48 15.17 3.48 -17.01
N ARG A 49 14.43 3.06 -15.98
CA ARG A 49 13.34 2.09 -16.15
C ARG A 49 12.25 2.61 -17.08
N ARG A 50 11.89 3.90 -16.98
CA ARG A 50 10.85 4.51 -17.82
C ARG A 50 11.25 4.58 -19.29
N ARG A 51 12.54 4.74 -19.61
CA ARG A 51 13.04 4.73 -21.00
C ARG A 51 12.87 3.38 -21.70
N MET A 52 12.80 2.29 -20.95
CA MET A 52 12.61 0.95 -21.50
C MET A 52 11.13 0.58 -21.70
N LEU A 53 10.20 1.44 -21.28
CA LEU A 53 8.78 1.16 -21.45
C LEU A 53 8.35 1.40 -22.91
N PRO A 54 7.44 0.58 -23.44
CA PRO A 54 6.85 0.83 -24.74
C PRO A 54 6.10 2.18 -24.74
N ALA A 55 6.05 2.82 -25.90
CA ALA A 55 5.18 3.97 -26.09
C ALA A 55 3.72 3.51 -25.94
N VAL A 56 2.96 4.28 -25.16
CA VAL A 56 1.55 3.99 -24.87
C VAL A 56 0.74 5.17 -25.39
N ASP A 57 -0.26 4.88 -26.22
CA ASP A 57 -1.24 5.87 -26.64
C ASP A 57 -2.19 6.16 -25.46
N THR A 58 -2.05 7.35 -24.88
CA THR A 58 -2.82 7.76 -23.71
C THR A 58 -4.28 8.03 -24.01
N ASP A 59 -4.59 8.43 -25.25
CA ASP A 59 -5.97 8.74 -25.65
C ASP A 59 -6.75 7.45 -25.91
N LEU A 60 -6.10 6.46 -26.54
CA LEU A 60 -6.67 5.12 -26.71
C LEU A 60 -6.98 4.48 -25.35
N ILE A 61 -5.99 4.39 -24.46
CA ILE A 61 -6.20 3.81 -23.12
C ILE A 61 -7.30 4.54 -22.36
N ARG A 62 -7.35 5.87 -22.45
CA ARG A 62 -8.40 6.65 -21.78
C ARG A 62 -9.78 6.28 -22.31
N SER A 63 -9.94 6.20 -23.63
CA SER A 63 -11.22 5.82 -24.24
C SER A 63 -11.67 4.40 -23.85
N GLU A 64 -10.75 3.43 -23.84
CA GLU A 64 -11.04 2.05 -23.44
C GLU A 64 -11.45 1.97 -21.97
N ILE A 65 -10.76 2.71 -21.09
CA ILE A 65 -11.14 2.79 -19.67
C ILE A 65 -12.50 3.44 -19.51
N ASP A 66 -12.78 4.53 -20.23
CA ASP A 66 -14.07 5.22 -20.15
C ASP A 66 -15.23 4.36 -20.69
N GLU A 67 -14.97 3.45 -21.64
CA GLU A 67 -15.93 2.47 -22.12
C GLU A 67 -16.18 1.34 -21.11
N LEU A 68 -15.13 0.87 -20.45
CA LEU A 68 -15.20 -0.27 -19.51
C LEU A 68 -15.66 0.10 -18.11
N ILE A 69 -15.44 1.34 -17.66
CA ILE A 69 -15.86 1.79 -16.34
C ILE A 69 -17.36 2.09 -16.34
N ASP A 70 -18.10 1.40 -15.46
CA ASP A 70 -19.49 1.71 -15.15
C ASP A 70 -19.61 3.21 -14.75
N PRO A 71 -20.38 4.03 -15.50
CA PRO A 71 -20.56 5.45 -15.22
C PRO A 71 -21.06 5.74 -13.79
N THR A 72 -21.73 4.79 -13.15
CA THR A 72 -22.20 4.93 -11.76
C THR A 72 -21.07 4.89 -10.72
N LEU A 73 -19.89 4.34 -11.06
CA LEU A 73 -18.69 4.39 -10.20
C LEU A 73 -18.12 5.81 -10.05
N ARG A 74 -18.30 6.67 -11.07
CA ARG A 74 -17.89 8.08 -11.01
C ARG A 74 -18.74 8.88 -10.02
N ALA A 75 -20.05 8.60 -9.95
CA ALA A 75 -20.97 9.28 -9.04
C ALA A 75 -20.63 8.99 -7.56
N ARG A 76 -20.34 7.72 -7.22
CA ARG A 76 -20.05 7.32 -5.83
C ARG A 76 -18.71 7.84 -5.29
N THR A 77 -17.80 8.25 -6.18
CA THR A 77 -16.47 8.76 -5.78
C THR A 77 -16.48 10.26 -5.49
N LEU A 78 -17.38 11.06 -6.08
CA LEU A 78 -17.45 12.50 -5.78
C LEU A 78 -18.22 12.80 -4.48
N GLU A 79 -19.08 11.88 -4.05
CA GLU A 79 -19.87 12.02 -2.82
C GLU A 79 -19.04 11.72 -1.55
N SER A 80 -17.97 10.92 -1.65
CA SER A 80 -17.14 10.52 -0.50
C SER A 80 -16.08 11.55 -0.08
N TRP A 81 -15.81 12.56 -0.91
CA TRP A 81 -14.83 13.63 -0.62
C TRP A 81 -15.48 14.94 -0.16
N SER A 82 -16.82 15.01 -0.10
CA SER A 82 -17.57 16.23 0.24
C SER A 82 -18.06 16.27 1.69
N THR A 83 -17.64 15.34 2.56
CA THR A 83 -17.94 15.42 3.99
C THR A 83 -16.83 16.21 4.69
N PRO A 84 -17.06 17.47 5.11
CA PRO A 84 -16.18 18.07 6.11
C PRO A 84 -16.27 17.23 7.39
N ARG A 85 -15.14 16.73 7.88
CA ARG A 85 -15.07 16.18 9.24
C ARG A 85 -15.33 17.32 10.24
N PRO A 86 -16.11 17.08 11.32
CA PRO A 86 -16.28 18.04 12.40
C PRO A 86 -14.99 18.26 13.19
#